data_AF-A0A1I8NYU2-F1
#
_entry.id   AF-A0A1I8NYU2-F1
#
_cell.length_a   1.000
_cell.length_b   1.000
_cell.length_c   1.000
_cell.angle_alpha   90.00
_cell.angle_beta   90.00
_cell.angle_gamma   90.00
#
_symmetry.space_group_name_H-M   'P 1'
#
loop_
_entity.id
_entity.type
_entity.pdbx_description
1 polymer ?
#
loop_
_entity_poly.entity_id
_entity_poly.type
_entity_poly.pdbx_seq_one_letter_code
_entity_poly.pdbx_strand_id
1 'polypeptide(L)'
;MACIKIFAFLTLLALAKAQQNFHTAHMEHNAHRESLVRNDDYIDAHRRQYAFNIWYYDVQINEFKASYLDRVKGMEYQKDSLLIEIDRADEKLYPIKLLSDFSKSCVNKYEAIIPAKEWAKTEMDRCMSQASNKVDYLVTYMVSTNRTLQNQYSNVFEKQVASCETRFNTSSLAVNQTLCLSNAVAETNTFTQNNQKTFSTQLEEAHNDANINIKALHECSFAVQNTTLIKISEANTRIDRCVYGIDDCTQCQGHFCTDVYPISSSKIDPKNPTMANPFYGRSETGSCLMLNIY
;
A
#
# COMPACT_ATOMS: atom_id res chain seq x y z
N MET A 1 23.53 10.89 3.98
CA MET A 1 23.44 10.24 5.31
C MET A 1 23.29 8.71 5.27
N ALA A 2 23.18 8.06 4.10
CA ALA A 2 23.18 6.60 3.99
C ALA A 2 24.58 5.96 4.11
N CYS A 3 25.63 6.64 3.64
CA CYS A 3 26.99 6.10 3.63
C CYS A 3 27.58 5.91 5.04
N ILE A 4 27.24 6.75 6.02
CA ILE A 4 27.76 6.66 7.40
C ILE A 4 27.22 5.40 8.11
N LYS A 5 25.98 5.00 7.84
CA LYS A 5 25.37 3.79 8.42
C LYS A 5 25.98 2.49 7.88
N ILE A 6 26.38 2.48 6.61
CA ILE A 6 27.04 1.33 5.97
C ILE A 6 28.48 1.17 6.49
N PHE A 7 29.20 2.27 6.72
CA PHE A 7 30.54 2.22 7.32
C PHE A 7 30.52 1.71 8.76
N ALA A 8 29.54 2.10 9.58
CA ALA A 8 29.39 1.60 10.95
C ALA A 8 29.13 0.07 11.00
N PHE A 9 28.35 -0.46 10.05
CA PHE A 9 28.06 -1.89 9.94
C PHE A 9 29.29 -2.70 9.47
N LEU A 10 30.09 -2.15 8.56
CA LEU A 10 31.33 -2.78 8.09
C LEU A 10 32.43 -2.79 9.17
N THR A 11 32.50 -1.76 10.02
CA THR A 11 33.44 -1.74 11.15
C THR A 11 33.08 -2.76 12.24
N LEU A 12 31.79 -3.04 12.45
CA LEU A 12 31.33 -4.07 13.41
C LEU A 12 31.58 -5.50 12.89
N LEU A 13 31.43 -5.75 11.59
CA LEU A 13 31.78 -7.02 10.95
C LEU A 13 33.29 -7.30 10.96
N ALA A 14 34.12 -6.25 10.87
CA ALA A 14 35.57 -6.38 11.00
C ALA A 14 36.00 -6.75 12.43
N LEU A 15 35.34 -6.19 13.45
CA LEU A 15 35.56 -6.56 14.86
C LEU A 15 35.13 -8.01 15.16
N ALA A 16 34.00 -8.46 14.60
CA ALA A 16 33.52 -9.83 14.76
C ALA A 16 34.48 -10.88 14.15
N LYS A 17 35.09 -10.59 12.98
CA LYS A 17 36.10 -11.46 12.37
C LYS A 17 37.45 -11.41 13.08
N ALA A 18 37.82 -10.27 13.67
CA ALA A 18 39.04 -10.15 14.48
C ALA A 18 38.96 -11.00 15.76
N GLN A 19 37.78 -11.10 16.40
CA GLN A 19 37.58 -11.99 17.56
C GLN A 19 37.63 -13.48 17.19
N GLN A 20 37.21 -13.86 15.98
CA GLN A 20 37.29 -15.24 15.52
C GLN A 20 38.74 -15.72 15.27
N ASN A 21 39.62 -14.81 14.84
CA ASN A 21 41.04 -15.10 14.64
C ASN A 21 41.89 -15.04 15.94
N PHE A 22 41.37 -14.43 17.01
CA PHE A 22 42.04 -14.44 18.32
C PHE A 22 41.96 -15.80 19.03
N HIS A 23 41.07 -16.71 18.59
CA HIS A 23 40.91 -18.02 19.22
C HIS A 23 41.92 -19.08 18.77
N THR A 24 42.73 -18.82 17.73
CA THR A 24 43.68 -19.81 17.17
C THR A 24 45.15 -19.44 17.28
N ALA A 25 45.50 -18.28 17.84
CA ALA A 25 46.90 -17.91 18.08
C ALA A 25 47.04 -17.34 19.49
N HIS A 26 47.43 -18.18 20.46
CA HIS A 26 48.26 -17.86 21.63
C HIS A 26 48.18 -19.03 22.65
N MET A 27 48.86 -20.12 22.31
CA MET A 27 49.33 -21.12 23.28
C MET A 27 50.84 -21.21 23.14
N GLU A 28 51.55 -20.14 23.53
CA GLU A 28 53.00 -20.26 23.76
C GLU A 28 53.50 -19.15 24.70
N HIS A 29 54.06 -19.61 25.82
CA HIS A 29 54.93 -18.96 26.80
C HIS A 29 54.88 -17.44 27.01
N ASN A 30 54.49 -17.01 28.22
CA ASN A 30 55.44 -16.38 29.15
C ASN A 30 54.88 -16.22 30.57
N ALA A 31 55.77 -16.40 31.54
CA ALA A 31 55.50 -16.35 32.96
C ALA A 31 55.44 -14.91 33.48
N HIS A 32 54.49 -14.69 34.39
CA HIS A 32 54.43 -13.63 35.41
C HIS A 32 54.03 -12.20 34.95
N ARG A 33 52.81 -11.86 35.40
CA ARG A 33 52.14 -10.54 35.48
C ARG A 33 51.46 -10.05 34.20
N GLU A 34 50.17 -9.70 34.38
CA GLU A 34 49.31 -8.88 33.50
C GLU A 34 48.65 -9.54 32.27
N SER A 35 47.94 -10.66 32.47
CA SER A 35 46.98 -11.17 31.46
C SER A 35 45.76 -11.84 32.13
N LEU A 36 45.17 -11.17 33.11
CA LEU A 36 43.77 -11.42 33.48
C LEU A 36 42.95 -10.44 32.65
N VAL A 37 42.43 -10.89 31.50
CA VAL A 37 41.22 -10.26 30.97
C VAL A 37 40.23 -10.28 32.12
N ARG A 38 39.85 -9.10 32.62
CA ARG A 38 38.89 -8.99 33.70
C ARG A 38 37.60 -9.63 33.19
N ASN A 39 37.23 -10.76 33.78
CA ASN A 39 36.00 -11.50 33.46
C ASN A 39 34.79 -10.55 33.41
N ASP A 40 34.79 -9.51 34.27
CA ASP A 40 33.78 -8.45 34.30
C ASP A 40 33.73 -7.63 32.99
N ASP A 41 34.89 -7.17 32.50
CA ASP A 41 34.98 -6.42 31.24
C ASP A 41 34.52 -7.29 30.04
N TYR A 42 34.84 -8.58 30.08
CA TYR A 42 34.41 -9.55 29.07
C TYR A 42 32.88 -9.76 29.08
N ILE A 43 32.29 -9.98 30.26
CA ILE A 43 30.84 -10.15 30.40
C ILE A 43 30.09 -8.85 30.05
N ASP A 44 30.59 -7.70 30.49
CA ASP A 44 29.98 -6.41 30.18
C ASP A 44 30.01 -6.08 28.69
N ALA A 45 31.06 -6.47 27.97
CA ALA A 45 31.10 -6.36 26.51
C ALA A 45 29.97 -7.18 25.86
N HIS A 46 29.74 -8.41 26.33
CA HIS A 46 28.64 -9.25 25.82
C HIS A 46 27.26 -8.74 26.22
N ARG A 47 27.07 -8.21 27.43
CA ARG A 47 25.83 -7.54 27.83
C ARG A 47 25.49 -6.38 26.89
N ARG A 48 26.47 -5.55 26.54
CA ARG A 48 26.28 -4.45 25.56
C ARG A 48 25.90 -4.98 24.18
N GLN A 49 26.54 -6.05 23.72
CA GLN A 49 26.20 -6.69 22.45
C GLN A 49 24.76 -7.24 22.46
N TYR A 50 24.33 -7.88 23.54
CA TYR A 50 22.98 -8.42 23.68
C TYR A 50 21.92 -7.32 23.74
N ALA A 51 22.19 -6.23 24.48
CA ALA A 51 21.32 -5.06 24.47
C ALA A 51 21.19 -4.44 23.07
N PHE A 52 22.29 -4.37 22.32
CA PHE A 52 22.28 -3.91 20.94
C PHE A 52 21.42 -4.80 20.03
N ASN A 53 21.48 -6.13 20.18
CA ASN A 53 20.66 -7.04 19.38
C ASN A 53 19.16 -6.79 19.57
N ILE A 54 18.72 -6.62 20.82
CA ILE A 54 17.30 -6.31 21.14
C ILE A 54 16.90 -4.99 20.50
N TRP A 55 17.70 -3.95 20.70
CA TRP A 55 17.46 -2.63 20.10
C TRP A 55 17.38 -2.71 18.57
N TYR A 56 18.29 -3.45 17.93
CA TYR A 56 18.31 -3.60 16.48
C TYR A 56 17.03 -4.26 15.97
N TYR A 57 16.53 -5.31 16.63
CA TYR A 57 15.28 -5.96 16.24
C TYR A 57 14.06 -5.07 16.46
N ASP A 58 14.01 -4.29 17.55
CA ASP A 58 12.94 -3.29 17.74
C ASP A 58 12.95 -2.24 16.63
N VAL A 59 14.13 -1.77 16.21
CA VAL A 59 14.25 -0.85 15.07
C VAL A 59 13.72 -1.49 13.79
N GLN A 60 14.14 -2.71 13.46
CA GLN A 60 13.68 -3.41 12.25
C GLN A 60 12.15 -3.61 12.23
N ILE A 61 11.57 -4.02 13.37
CA ILE A 61 10.11 -4.17 13.51
C ILE A 61 9.41 -2.83 13.26
N ASN A 62 9.89 -1.75 13.88
CA ASN A 62 9.26 -0.44 13.76
C ASN A 62 9.42 0.18 12.36
N GLU A 63 10.59 0.03 11.74
CA GLU A 63 10.83 0.46 10.35
C GLU A 63 9.91 -0.30 9.37
N PHE A 64 9.73 -1.60 9.58
CA PHE A 64 8.78 -2.40 8.81
C PHE A 64 7.34 -1.88 8.97
N LYS A 65 6.87 -1.67 10.21
CA LYS A 65 5.53 -1.13 10.48
C LYS A 65 5.31 0.21 9.80
N ALA A 66 6.27 1.12 9.96
CA ALA A 66 6.19 2.47 9.40
C ALA A 66 6.14 2.42 7.87
N SER A 67 7.02 1.64 7.24
CA SER A 67 7.06 1.46 5.78
C SER A 67 5.75 0.87 5.23
N TYR A 68 5.19 -0.13 5.90
CA TYR A 68 3.90 -0.70 5.51
C TYR A 68 2.77 0.33 5.60
N LEU A 69 2.66 1.05 6.73
CA LEU A 69 1.61 2.05 6.93
C LEU A 69 1.75 3.25 5.97
N ASP A 70 2.98 3.63 5.62
CA ASP A 70 3.23 4.70 4.64
C ASP A 70 2.70 4.31 3.26
N ARG A 71 2.90 3.05 2.84
CA ARG A 71 2.30 2.52 1.61
C ARG A 71 0.77 2.54 1.65
N VAL A 72 0.16 2.23 2.80
CA VAL A 72 -1.30 2.33 2.96
C VAL A 72 -1.77 3.78 2.84
N LYS A 73 -1.09 4.72 3.49
CA LYS A 73 -1.39 6.16 3.42
C LYS A 73 -1.20 6.74 2.02
N GLY A 74 -0.30 6.17 1.22
CA GLY A 74 -0.15 6.53 -0.19
C GLY A 74 -1.45 6.41 -1.01
N MET A 75 -2.45 5.65 -0.53
CA MET A 75 -3.77 5.56 -1.17
C MET A 75 -4.65 6.79 -0.95
N GLU A 76 -4.28 7.71 -0.06
CA GLU A 76 -4.99 8.99 0.12
C GLU A 76 -5.01 9.80 -1.19
N TYR A 77 -3.93 9.80 -1.97
CA TYR A 77 -3.90 10.47 -3.27
C TYR A 77 -4.94 9.91 -4.25
N GLN A 78 -5.15 8.59 -4.23
CA GLN A 78 -6.14 7.93 -5.07
C GLN A 78 -7.57 8.23 -4.62
N LYS A 79 -7.78 8.37 -3.31
CA LYS A 79 -9.04 8.82 -2.73
C LYS A 79 -9.33 10.25 -3.14
N ASP A 80 -8.41 11.17 -2.89
CA ASP A 80 -8.60 12.60 -3.18
C ASP A 80 -8.86 12.86 -4.66
N SER A 81 -8.11 12.19 -5.54
CA SER A 81 -8.34 12.24 -6.99
C SER A 81 -9.75 11.80 -7.36
N LEU A 82 -10.25 10.69 -6.80
CA LEU A 82 -11.61 10.21 -7.05
C LEU A 82 -12.67 11.21 -6.57
N LEU A 83 -12.48 11.82 -5.40
CA LEU A 83 -13.40 12.80 -4.85
C LEU A 83 -13.49 14.07 -5.71
N ILE A 84 -12.36 14.51 -6.26
CA ILE A 84 -12.31 15.63 -7.22
C ILE A 84 -13.06 15.28 -8.51
N GLU A 85 -12.95 14.05 -9.02
CA GLU A 85 -13.68 13.64 -10.23
C GLU A 85 -15.20 13.62 -10.01
N ILE A 86 -15.68 13.29 -8.81
CA ILE A 86 -17.10 13.42 -8.46
C ILE A 86 -17.52 14.89 -8.47
N ASP A 87 -16.75 15.77 -7.80
CA ASP A 87 -17.06 17.21 -7.79
C ASP A 87 -17.11 17.78 -9.21
N ARG A 88 -16.14 17.42 -10.07
CA ARG A 88 -16.10 17.85 -11.48
C ARG A 88 -17.29 17.35 -12.27
N ALA A 89 -17.73 16.12 -12.04
CA ALA A 89 -18.91 15.57 -12.68
C ALA A 89 -20.15 16.39 -12.30
N ASP A 90 -20.33 16.70 -11.02
CA ASP A 90 -21.45 17.52 -10.54
C ASP A 90 -21.40 18.96 -11.08
N GLU A 91 -20.23 19.59 -11.08
CA GLU A 91 -20.02 20.94 -11.62
C GLU A 91 -20.35 21.02 -13.11
N LYS A 92 -20.00 19.98 -13.89
CA LYS A 92 -20.30 19.91 -15.33
C LYS A 92 -21.80 19.87 -15.61
N LEU A 93 -22.61 19.32 -14.71
CA LEU A 93 -24.06 19.25 -14.87
C LEU A 93 -24.74 20.60 -14.66
N TYR A 94 -24.13 21.52 -13.91
CA TYR A 94 -24.75 22.80 -13.55
C TYR A 94 -25.09 23.68 -14.77
N PRO A 95 -24.18 23.95 -15.73
CA PRO A 95 -24.51 24.70 -16.93
C PRO A 95 -25.63 24.04 -17.76
N ILE A 96 -25.66 22.71 -17.82
CA ILE A 96 -26.68 21.95 -18.59
C ILE A 96 -28.07 22.22 -18.00
N LYS A 97 -28.20 22.25 -16.66
CA LYS A 97 -29.47 22.59 -15.99
C LYS A 97 -29.98 24.00 -16.30
N LEU A 98 -29.10 24.93 -16.71
CA LEU A 98 -29.45 26.32 -16.99
C LEU A 98 -29.87 26.57 -18.45
N LEU A 99 -29.65 25.61 -19.36
CA LEU A 99 -29.94 25.81 -20.78
C LEU A 99 -31.45 25.88 -21.07
N SER A 100 -32.27 25.04 -20.41
CA SER A 100 -33.72 24.98 -20.57
C SER A 100 -34.39 24.11 -19.51
N ASP A 101 -35.70 24.22 -19.33
CA ASP A 101 -36.45 23.31 -18.46
C ASP A 101 -36.38 21.84 -18.92
N PHE A 102 -36.26 21.62 -20.24
CA PHE A 102 -36.08 20.28 -20.82
C PHE A 102 -34.74 19.67 -20.41
N SER A 103 -33.64 20.40 -20.59
CA SER A 103 -32.29 19.93 -20.21
C SER A 103 -32.17 19.74 -18.69
N LYS A 104 -32.78 20.62 -17.89
CA LYS A 104 -32.91 20.46 -16.44
C LYS A 104 -33.63 19.17 -16.05
N SER A 105 -34.74 18.84 -16.72
CA SER A 105 -35.46 17.58 -16.50
C SER A 105 -34.59 16.36 -16.78
N CYS A 106 -33.84 16.37 -17.89
CA CYS A 106 -32.89 15.31 -18.23
C CYS A 106 -31.81 15.11 -17.18
N VAL A 107 -31.21 16.19 -16.68
CA VAL A 107 -30.19 16.11 -15.63
C VAL A 107 -30.78 15.55 -14.34
N ASN A 108 -31.91 16.10 -13.87
CA ASN A 108 -32.56 15.64 -12.63
C ASN A 108 -32.99 14.16 -12.70
N LYS A 109 -33.29 13.63 -13.89
CA LYS A 109 -33.65 12.22 -14.09
C LYS A 109 -32.49 11.26 -13.83
N TYR A 110 -31.25 11.68 -14.09
CA TYR A 110 -30.09 10.77 -14.10
C TYR A 110 -28.93 11.18 -13.18
N GLU A 111 -28.93 12.39 -12.62
CA GLU A 111 -27.85 12.85 -11.74
C GLU A 111 -27.63 11.93 -10.52
N ALA A 112 -28.71 11.33 -10.00
CA ALA A 112 -28.65 10.41 -8.86
C ALA A 112 -27.90 9.09 -9.16
N ILE A 113 -27.56 8.81 -10.43
CA ILE A 113 -26.69 7.69 -10.80
C ILE A 113 -25.25 7.96 -10.34
N ILE A 114 -24.81 9.22 -10.37
CA ILE A 114 -23.50 9.63 -9.87
C ILE A 114 -23.43 9.32 -8.37
N PRO A 115 -22.46 8.53 -7.90
CA PRO A 115 -22.36 8.22 -6.48
C PRO A 115 -22.08 9.48 -5.66
N ALA A 116 -22.69 9.55 -4.48
CA ALA A 116 -22.38 10.60 -3.52
C ALA A 116 -20.91 10.57 -3.13
N LYS A 117 -20.29 11.75 -3.06
CA LYS A 117 -18.89 11.93 -2.61
C LYS A 117 -18.60 11.23 -1.28
N GLU A 118 -19.51 11.34 -0.31
CA GLU A 118 -19.34 10.74 1.02
C GLU A 118 -19.34 9.20 0.98
N TRP A 119 -20.10 8.59 0.06
CA TRP A 119 -20.07 7.15 -0.13
C TRP A 119 -18.70 6.70 -0.66
N ALA A 120 -18.19 7.35 -1.70
CA ALA A 120 -16.90 7.01 -2.28
C ALA A 120 -15.76 7.18 -1.26
N LYS A 121 -15.80 8.27 -0.48
CA LYS A 121 -14.86 8.51 0.63
C LYS A 121 -14.90 7.40 1.66
N THR A 122 -16.09 7.05 2.16
CA THR A 122 -16.27 6.01 3.18
C THR A 122 -15.76 4.66 2.70
N GLU A 123 -16.03 4.28 1.46
CA GLU A 123 -15.55 3.01 0.91
C GLU A 123 -14.02 2.98 0.73
N MET A 124 -13.41 4.08 0.29
CA MET A 124 -11.94 4.18 0.22
C MET A 124 -11.30 4.12 1.62
N ASP A 125 -11.85 4.85 2.59
CA ASP A 125 -11.39 4.83 3.97
C ASP A 125 -11.55 3.43 4.60
N ARG A 126 -12.61 2.70 4.24
CA ARG A 126 -12.82 1.30 4.63
C ARG A 126 -11.71 0.40 4.08
N CYS A 127 -11.38 0.51 2.78
CA CYS A 127 -10.28 -0.25 2.19
C CYS A 127 -8.95 0.01 2.92
N MET A 128 -8.61 1.28 3.16
CA MET A 128 -7.38 1.67 3.88
C MET A 128 -7.35 1.19 5.33
N SER A 129 -8.47 1.27 6.05
CA SER A 129 -8.57 0.84 7.45
C SER A 129 -8.39 -0.67 7.58
N GLN A 130 -8.96 -1.45 6.66
CA GLN A 130 -8.79 -2.90 6.63
C GLN A 130 -7.31 -3.32 6.48
N ALA A 131 -6.55 -2.61 5.63
CA ALA A 131 -5.12 -2.84 5.48
C ALA A 131 -4.33 -2.37 6.71
N SER A 132 -4.57 -1.16 7.20
CA SER A 132 -3.89 -0.61 8.38
C SER A 132 -3.98 -1.54 9.59
N ASN A 133 -5.15 -2.16 9.81
CA ASN A 133 -5.39 -3.07 10.94
C ASN A 133 -4.56 -4.38 10.88
N LYS A 134 -3.89 -4.68 9.77
CA LYS A 134 -3.03 -5.86 9.63
C LYS A 134 -1.62 -5.66 10.17
N VAL A 135 -1.18 -4.42 10.41
CA VAL A 135 0.21 -4.10 10.72
C VAL A 135 0.76 -4.84 11.94
N ASP A 136 -0.04 -5.00 13.00
CA ASP A 136 0.40 -5.68 14.21
C ASP A 136 0.47 -7.21 14.04
N TYR A 137 -0.43 -7.77 13.24
CA TYR A 137 -0.39 -9.19 12.88
C TYR A 137 0.90 -9.52 12.12
N LEU A 138 1.28 -8.68 11.15
CA LEU A 138 2.47 -8.88 10.32
C LEU A 138 3.77 -8.97 11.13
N VAL A 139 3.83 -8.36 12.32
CA VAL A 139 5.04 -8.36 13.15
C VAL A 139 4.99 -9.28 14.36
N THR A 140 3.87 -9.96 14.59
CA THR A 140 3.61 -10.66 15.86
C THR A 140 4.70 -11.70 16.17
N TYR A 141 5.14 -12.45 15.17
CA TYR A 141 6.19 -13.46 15.34
C TYR A 141 7.56 -12.83 15.63
N MET A 142 7.93 -11.75 14.95
CA MET A 142 9.17 -11.01 15.20
C MET A 142 9.22 -10.47 16.62
N VAL A 143 8.11 -9.89 17.11
CA VAL A 143 7.98 -9.42 18.49
C VAL A 143 8.17 -10.56 19.49
N SER A 144 7.57 -11.73 19.22
CA SER A 144 7.72 -12.92 20.07
C SER A 144 9.18 -13.42 20.13
N THR A 145 9.86 -13.45 18.99
CA THR A 145 11.28 -13.82 18.89
C THR A 145 12.16 -12.83 19.66
N ASN A 146 11.92 -11.52 19.51
CA ASN A 146 12.68 -10.50 20.24
C ASN A 146 12.47 -10.63 21.76
N ARG A 147 11.24 -10.85 22.21
CA ARG A 147 10.94 -11.10 23.63
C ARG A 147 11.63 -12.36 24.17
N THR A 148 11.70 -13.41 23.35
CA THR A 148 12.41 -14.66 23.70
C THR A 148 13.89 -14.40 23.94
N LEU A 149 14.53 -13.62 23.06
CA LEU A 149 15.93 -13.22 23.24
C LEU A 149 16.13 -12.30 24.44
N GLN A 150 15.23 -11.35 24.67
CA GLN A 150 15.29 -10.46 25.83
C GLN A 150 15.26 -11.27 27.13
N ASN A 151 14.43 -12.31 27.20
CA ASN A 151 14.39 -13.23 28.33
C ASN A 151 15.67 -14.08 28.44
N GLN A 152 16.22 -14.57 27.32
CA GLN A 152 17.50 -15.28 27.32
C GLN A 152 18.61 -14.42 27.92
N TYR A 153 18.71 -13.16 27.50
CA TYR A 153 19.76 -12.24 27.95
C TYR A 153 19.56 -11.79 29.39
N SER A 154 18.36 -11.34 29.75
CA SER A 154 18.12 -10.69 31.04
C SER A 154 17.96 -11.68 32.19
N ASN A 155 17.56 -12.92 31.88
CA ASN A 155 17.27 -13.94 32.91
C ASN A 155 18.19 -15.15 32.83
N VAL A 156 18.32 -15.79 31.67
CA VAL A 156 19.06 -17.06 31.57
C VAL A 156 20.56 -16.83 31.68
N PHE A 157 21.09 -15.93 30.85
CA PHE A 157 22.50 -15.57 30.84
C PHE A 157 22.95 -15.02 32.20
N GLU A 158 22.21 -14.07 32.78
CA GLU A 158 22.57 -13.49 34.09
C GLU A 158 22.58 -14.53 35.22
N LYS A 159 21.67 -15.51 35.21
CA LYS A 159 21.71 -16.64 36.16
C LYS A 159 22.94 -17.52 35.97
N GLN A 160 23.34 -17.77 34.72
CA GLN A 160 24.55 -18.55 34.43
C GLN A 160 25.81 -17.82 34.91
N VAL A 161 25.90 -16.50 34.68
CA VAL A 161 26.99 -15.64 35.16
C VAL A 161 27.07 -15.69 36.69
N ALA A 162 25.96 -15.41 37.39
CA ALA A 162 25.91 -15.44 38.86
C ALA A 162 26.26 -16.83 39.43
N SER A 163 25.87 -17.90 38.75
CA SER A 163 26.22 -19.28 39.14
C SER A 163 27.73 -19.53 38.98
N CYS A 164 28.36 -19.07 37.90
CA CYS A 164 29.80 -19.17 37.71
C CYS A 164 30.57 -18.39 38.79
N GLU A 165 30.14 -17.17 39.10
CA GLU A 165 30.74 -16.34 40.15
C GLU A 165 30.63 -16.98 41.54
N THR A 166 29.46 -17.52 41.88
CA THR A 166 29.23 -18.16 43.18
C THR A 166 30.08 -19.43 43.35
N ARG A 167 30.22 -20.23 42.28
CA ARG A 167 30.91 -21.53 42.32
C ARG A 167 32.44 -21.41 42.39
N PHE A 168 33.00 -20.33 41.89
CA PHE A 168 34.45 -20.15 41.74
C PHE A 168 34.99 -18.90 42.45
N ASN A 169 34.33 -18.45 43.52
CA ASN A 169 34.61 -17.21 44.26
C ASN A 169 35.99 -17.11 44.96
N THR A 170 36.88 -18.09 44.80
CA THR A 170 38.22 -18.12 45.41
C THR A 170 39.29 -17.94 44.34
N SER A 171 40.33 -17.16 44.66
CA SER A 171 41.40 -16.77 43.71
C SER A 171 42.18 -17.95 43.12
N SER A 172 42.15 -19.12 43.75
CA SER A 172 42.77 -20.37 43.26
C SER A 172 41.99 -21.05 42.12
N LEU A 173 40.75 -20.61 41.84
CA LEU A 173 39.87 -21.19 40.82
C LEU A 173 39.60 -20.25 39.64
N ALA A 174 40.40 -19.19 39.47
CA ALA A 174 40.20 -18.15 38.46
C ALA A 174 40.08 -18.69 37.02
N VAL A 175 40.90 -19.68 36.64
CA VAL A 175 40.84 -20.31 35.30
C VAL A 175 39.50 -21.05 35.09
N ASN A 176 38.99 -21.71 36.13
CA ASN A 176 37.71 -22.41 36.07
C ASN A 176 36.54 -21.42 35.98
N GLN A 177 36.65 -20.26 36.63
CA GLN A 177 35.67 -19.18 36.50
C GLN A 177 35.62 -18.64 35.06
N THR A 178 36.77 -18.33 34.47
CA THR A 178 36.85 -17.83 33.08
C THR A 178 36.27 -18.84 32.09
N LEU A 179 36.57 -20.14 32.24
CA LEU A 179 36.00 -21.18 31.38
C LEU A 179 34.47 -21.28 31.54
N CYS A 180 33.96 -21.20 32.77
CA CYS A 180 32.51 -21.23 33.05
C CYS A 180 31.79 -20.05 32.37
N LEU A 181 32.32 -18.84 32.52
CA LEU A 181 31.78 -17.63 31.92
C LEU A 181 31.83 -17.68 30.39
N SER A 182 32.93 -18.17 29.82
CA SER A 182 33.06 -18.38 28.37
C SER A 182 32.02 -19.36 27.84
N ASN A 183 31.68 -20.42 28.59
CA ASN A 183 30.63 -21.36 28.19
C ASN A 183 29.24 -20.72 28.23
N ALA A 184 28.92 -19.94 29.27
CA ALA A 184 27.65 -19.20 29.35
C ALA A 184 27.46 -18.23 28.17
N VAL A 185 28.54 -17.53 27.79
CA VAL A 185 28.56 -16.68 26.59
C VAL A 185 28.40 -17.51 25.32
N ALA A 186 29.12 -18.63 25.17
CA ALA A 186 29.04 -19.48 23.99
C ALA A 186 27.62 -20.03 23.77
N GLU A 187 26.98 -20.55 24.81
CA GLU A 187 25.60 -21.05 24.77
C GLU A 187 24.62 -19.93 24.38
N THR A 188 24.76 -18.76 25.00
CA THR A 188 23.90 -17.59 24.70
C THR A 188 24.10 -17.08 23.27
N ASN A 189 25.33 -17.12 22.76
CA ASN A 189 25.64 -16.75 21.38
C ASN A 189 25.05 -17.77 20.38
N THR A 190 25.12 -19.07 20.66
CA THR A 190 24.46 -20.09 19.84
C THR A 190 22.95 -19.89 19.82
N PHE A 191 22.34 -19.64 20.97
CA PHE A 191 20.90 -19.34 21.05
C PHE A 191 20.54 -18.08 20.26
N THR A 192 21.37 -17.04 20.35
CA THR A 192 21.22 -15.79 19.60
C THR A 192 21.25 -16.04 18.10
N GLN A 193 22.25 -16.76 17.59
CA GLN A 193 22.41 -17.02 16.16
C GLN A 193 21.21 -17.78 15.58
N ASN A 194 20.68 -18.76 16.32
CA ASN A 194 19.50 -19.51 15.90
C ASN A 194 18.26 -18.60 15.79
N ASN A 195 18.02 -17.76 16.81
CA ASN A 195 16.89 -16.84 16.80
C ASN A 195 17.07 -15.69 15.81
N GLN A 196 18.31 -15.28 15.50
CA GLN A 196 18.58 -14.33 14.42
C GLN A 196 18.12 -14.89 13.08
N LYS A 197 18.42 -16.16 12.79
CA LYS A 197 17.94 -16.82 11.57
C LYS A 197 16.42 -16.86 11.53
N THR A 198 15.78 -17.22 12.64
CA THR A 198 14.31 -17.21 12.76
C THR A 198 13.72 -15.83 12.54
N PHE A 199 14.29 -14.79 13.16
CA PHE A 199 13.84 -13.41 12.99
C PHE A 199 13.95 -12.97 11.52
N SER A 200 15.07 -13.25 10.85
CA SER A 200 15.26 -12.91 9.44
C SER A 200 14.22 -13.57 8.54
N THR A 201 13.92 -14.85 8.75
CA THR A 201 12.86 -15.56 8.01
C THR A 201 11.49 -14.95 8.27
N GLN A 202 11.16 -14.64 9.52
CA GLN A 202 9.89 -13.99 9.88
C GLN A 202 9.75 -12.59 9.25
N LEU A 203 10.84 -11.83 9.17
CA LEU A 203 10.85 -10.52 8.50
C LEU A 203 10.60 -10.65 6.99
N GLU A 204 11.22 -11.64 6.34
CA GLU A 204 11.00 -11.93 4.92
C GLU A 204 9.56 -12.36 4.63
N GLU A 205 9.00 -13.25 5.46
CA GLU A 205 7.59 -13.66 5.41
C GLU A 205 6.66 -12.45 5.59
N ALA A 206 6.94 -11.59 6.58
CA ALA A 206 6.18 -10.37 6.81
C ALA A 206 6.20 -9.42 5.60
N HIS A 207 7.34 -9.31 4.89
CA HIS A 207 7.42 -8.54 3.65
C HIS A 207 6.54 -9.12 2.53
N ASN A 208 6.51 -10.44 2.39
CA ASN A 208 5.66 -11.11 1.40
C ASN A 208 4.17 -10.89 1.73
N ASP A 209 3.78 -11.10 2.98
CA ASP A 209 2.41 -10.86 3.44
C ASP A 209 2.01 -9.39 3.31
N ALA A 210 2.91 -8.45 3.63
CA ALA A 210 2.70 -7.03 3.43
C ALA A 210 2.37 -6.72 1.96
N ASN A 211 3.10 -7.31 1.01
CA ASN A 211 2.84 -7.12 -0.42
C ASN A 211 1.47 -7.66 -0.85
N ILE A 212 1.06 -8.82 -0.33
CA ILE A 212 -0.27 -9.38 -0.58
C ILE A 212 -1.36 -8.43 -0.04
N ASN A 213 -1.19 -7.93 1.18
CA ASN A 213 -2.17 -7.02 1.78
C ASN A 213 -2.25 -5.67 1.05
N ILE A 214 -1.11 -5.14 0.58
CA ILE A 214 -1.10 -3.92 -0.25
C ILE A 214 -1.76 -4.16 -1.61
N LYS A 215 -1.56 -5.32 -2.22
CA LYS A 215 -2.28 -5.68 -3.45
C LYS A 215 -3.79 -5.73 -3.22
N ALA A 216 -4.25 -6.36 -2.14
CA ALA A 216 -5.67 -6.39 -1.77
C ALA A 216 -6.24 -4.98 -1.53
N LEU A 217 -5.47 -4.08 -0.92
CA LEU A 217 -5.82 -2.67 -0.77
C LEU A 217 -6.03 -1.98 -2.13
N HIS A 218 -5.12 -2.20 -3.08
CA HIS A 218 -5.26 -1.67 -4.44
C HIS A 218 -6.49 -2.23 -5.15
N GLU A 219 -6.75 -3.54 -5.04
CA GLU A 219 -7.94 -4.17 -5.65
C GLU A 219 -9.24 -3.61 -5.07
N CYS A 220 -9.32 -3.46 -3.75
CA CYS A 220 -10.46 -2.85 -3.07
C CYS A 220 -10.69 -1.41 -3.56
N SER A 221 -9.62 -0.61 -3.58
CA SER A 221 -9.68 0.80 -3.99
C SER A 221 -10.05 0.95 -5.48
N PHE A 222 -9.49 0.09 -6.33
CA PHE A 222 -9.80 0.06 -7.75
C PHE A 222 -11.28 -0.27 -7.99
N ALA A 223 -11.86 -1.20 -7.24
CA ALA A 223 -13.29 -1.51 -7.35
C ALA A 223 -14.18 -0.29 -7.06
N VAL A 224 -13.82 0.52 -6.06
CA VAL A 224 -14.53 1.77 -5.72
C VAL A 224 -14.37 2.80 -6.84
N GLN A 225 -13.13 3.03 -7.30
CA GLN A 225 -12.84 3.95 -8.40
C GLN A 225 -13.59 3.56 -9.67
N ASN A 226 -13.47 2.31 -10.10
CA ASN A 226 -14.08 1.80 -11.32
C ASN A 226 -15.61 1.92 -11.25
N THR A 227 -16.22 1.55 -10.13
CA THR A 227 -17.69 1.69 -9.93
C THR A 227 -18.12 3.15 -10.05
N THR A 228 -17.35 4.06 -9.46
CA THR A 228 -17.66 5.48 -9.47
C THR A 228 -17.55 6.07 -10.88
N LEU A 229 -16.44 5.81 -11.56
CA LEU A 229 -16.19 6.34 -12.91
C LEU A 229 -17.16 5.78 -13.94
N ILE A 230 -17.51 4.49 -13.85
CA ILE A 230 -18.55 3.88 -14.70
C ILE A 230 -19.89 4.58 -14.50
N LYS A 231 -20.30 4.82 -13.25
CA LYS A 231 -21.56 5.49 -12.95
C LYS A 231 -21.58 6.96 -13.39
N ILE A 232 -20.47 7.68 -13.26
CA ILE A 232 -20.31 9.03 -13.83
C ILE A 232 -20.47 8.99 -15.35
N SER A 233 -19.81 8.04 -16.02
CA SER A 233 -19.92 7.88 -17.48
C SER A 233 -21.34 7.52 -17.93
N GLU A 234 -22.01 6.62 -17.21
CA GLU A 234 -23.40 6.23 -17.44
C GLU A 234 -24.35 7.42 -17.28
N ALA A 235 -24.22 8.18 -16.19
CA ALA A 235 -25.03 9.36 -15.93
C ALA A 235 -24.87 10.39 -17.06
N ASN A 236 -23.63 10.74 -17.39
CA ASN A 236 -23.33 11.68 -18.48
C ASN A 236 -23.92 11.21 -19.82
N THR A 237 -23.72 9.93 -20.17
CA THR A 237 -24.22 9.38 -21.44
C THR A 237 -25.74 9.44 -21.53
N ARG A 238 -26.46 9.14 -20.45
CA ARG A 238 -27.93 9.21 -20.42
C ARG A 238 -28.43 10.65 -20.44
N ILE A 239 -27.77 11.56 -19.74
CA ILE A 239 -28.09 12.99 -19.78
C ILE A 239 -27.90 13.53 -21.19
N ASP A 240 -26.76 13.25 -21.84
CA ASP A 240 -26.49 13.68 -23.20
C ASP A 240 -27.55 13.13 -24.18
N ARG A 241 -27.82 11.82 -24.13
CA ARG A 241 -28.87 11.20 -24.96
C ARG A 241 -30.24 11.84 -24.73
N CYS A 242 -30.61 12.12 -23.49
CA CYS A 242 -31.87 12.80 -23.18
C CYS A 242 -31.91 14.23 -23.73
N VAL A 243 -30.85 15.02 -23.55
CA VAL A 243 -30.74 16.39 -24.08
C VAL A 243 -30.84 16.41 -25.60
N TYR A 244 -30.31 15.39 -26.29
CA TYR A 244 -30.44 15.22 -27.75
C TYR A 244 -31.76 14.56 -28.19
N GLY A 245 -32.69 14.25 -27.27
CA GLY A 245 -33.98 13.63 -27.59
C GLY A 245 -33.90 12.16 -28.00
N ILE A 246 -32.81 11.46 -27.65
CA ILE A 246 -32.51 10.06 -28.03
C ILE A 246 -33.02 9.07 -26.97
N ASP A 247 -33.28 9.51 -25.73
CA ASP A 247 -33.67 8.63 -24.61
C ASP A 247 -35.17 8.27 -24.57
N ASP A 248 -36.04 9.12 -25.13
CA ASP A 248 -37.50 8.96 -25.02
C ASP A 248 -38.18 8.90 -26.40
N CYS A 249 -37.53 8.23 -27.36
CA CYS A 249 -38.12 8.08 -28.68
C CYS A 249 -38.94 6.79 -28.83
N THR A 250 -39.99 6.64 -28.02
CA THR A 250 -41.09 5.70 -28.32
C THR A 250 -41.82 6.08 -29.62
N GLN A 251 -41.66 7.33 -30.08
CA GLN A 251 -42.16 7.86 -31.36
C GLN A 251 -41.13 7.87 -32.51
N CYS A 252 -39.94 7.28 -32.35
CA CYS A 252 -38.98 7.14 -33.47
C CYS A 252 -39.37 6.03 -34.45
N GLN A 253 -40.58 5.50 -34.34
CA GLN A 253 -41.22 4.82 -35.47
C GLN A 253 -41.89 5.86 -36.36
N GLY A 254 -41.12 6.39 -37.32
CA GLY A 254 -41.63 7.18 -38.42
C GLY A 254 -41.59 8.69 -38.21
N HIS A 255 -40.52 9.31 -38.74
CA HIS A 255 -40.43 10.68 -39.25
C HIS A 255 -40.93 11.85 -38.37
N PHE A 256 -40.01 12.72 -37.95
CA PHE A 256 -40.20 14.00 -37.25
C PHE A 256 -41.05 15.05 -38.00
N CYS A 257 -41.58 14.72 -39.17
CA CYS A 257 -42.23 15.65 -40.07
C CYS A 257 -43.52 15.02 -40.58
N THR A 258 -44.66 15.68 -40.37
CA THR A 258 -45.95 15.20 -40.88
C THR A 258 -46.01 15.24 -42.40
N ASP A 259 -45.32 16.21 -43.02
CA ASP A 259 -45.26 16.36 -44.47
C ASP A 259 -43.94 15.86 -45.04
N VAL A 260 -43.87 14.54 -45.23
CA VAL A 260 -42.73 13.89 -45.87
C VAL A 260 -43.00 13.68 -47.35
N TYR A 261 -42.11 14.15 -48.20
CA TYR A 261 -42.10 13.81 -49.62
C TYR A 261 -40.97 12.80 -49.91
N PRO A 262 -41.31 11.53 -50.23
CA PRO A 262 -40.31 10.52 -50.55
C PRO A 262 -39.74 10.76 -51.95
N ILE A 263 -38.42 10.70 -52.06
CA ILE A 263 -37.70 10.80 -53.34
C ILE A 263 -36.68 9.66 -53.42
N SER A 264 -36.67 8.93 -54.52
CA SER A 264 -35.60 7.96 -54.75
C SER A 264 -34.29 8.70 -55.03
N SER A 265 -33.19 8.19 -54.47
CA SER A 265 -31.82 8.61 -54.77
C SER A 265 -31.53 8.70 -56.29
N SER A 266 -32.16 7.85 -57.10
CA SER A 266 -32.07 7.87 -58.57
C SER A 266 -32.63 9.13 -59.24
N LYS A 267 -33.48 9.91 -58.54
CA LYS A 267 -34.06 11.16 -59.04
C LYS A 267 -33.26 12.40 -58.66
N ILE A 268 -32.18 12.22 -57.90
CA ILE A 268 -31.25 13.30 -57.56
C ILE A 268 -30.16 13.30 -58.61
N ASP A 269 -30.14 14.32 -59.46
CA ASP A 269 -29.05 14.51 -60.43
C ASP A 269 -27.87 15.19 -59.72
N PRO A 270 -26.75 14.50 -59.46
CA PRO A 270 -25.60 15.08 -58.77
C PRO A 270 -24.89 16.16 -59.61
N LYS A 271 -25.20 16.27 -60.91
CA LYS A 271 -24.64 17.28 -61.82
C LYS A 271 -25.52 18.52 -61.94
N ASN A 272 -26.74 18.48 -61.44
CA ASN A 272 -27.66 19.61 -61.45
C ASN A 272 -27.90 20.11 -60.01
N PRO A 273 -27.46 21.32 -59.65
CA PRO A 273 -27.63 21.86 -58.30
C PRO A 273 -29.08 22.26 -57.98
N THR A 274 -30.02 22.09 -58.91
CA THR A 274 -31.42 22.51 -58.76
C THR A 274 -32.38 21.33 -58.95
N MET A 275 -33.48 21.32 -58.20
CA MET A 275 -34.57 20.35 -58.34
C MET A 275 -35.93 21.05 -58.30
N ALA A 276 -36.94 20.44 -58.93
CA ALA A 276 -38.31 20.91 -58.83
C ALA A 276 -38.79 20.82 -57.37
N ASN A 277 -39.34 21.90 -56.83
CA ASN A 277 -39.83 21.94 -55.45
C ASN A 277 -41.12 21.11 -55.32
N PRO A 278 -41.09 19.95 -54.63
CA PRO A 278 -42.25 19.06 -54.53
C PRO A 278 -43.34 19.57 -53.57
N PHE A 279 -43.07 20.68 -52.87
CA PHE A 279 -44.03 21.35 -52.00
C PHE A 279 -44.65 22.60 -52.64
N TYR A 280 -44.30 22.90 -53.89
CA TYR A 280 -44.80 24.07 -54.60
C TYR A 280 -46.32 23.96 -54.88
N GLY A 281 -47.07 25.04 -54.64
CA GLY A 281 -48.52 25.11 -54.90
C GLY A 281 -49.43 24.62 -53.76
N ARG A 282 -48.88 24.29 -52.59
CA ARG A 282 -49.69 23.94 -51.40
C ARG A 282 -50.29 25.20 -50.76
N SER A 283 -51.56 25.15 -50.39
CA SER A 283 -52.29 26.25 -49.74
C SER A 283 -51.99 26.38 -48.25
N GLU A 284 -51.57 25.29 -47.61
CA GLU A 284 -51.14 25.24 -46.20
C GLU A 284 -49.80 24.51 -46.13
N THR A 285 -48.78 25.15 -45.57
CA THR A 285 -47.56 24.48 -45.14
C THR A 285 -47.78 24.00 -43.72
N GLY A 286 -47.77 22.69 -43.50
CA GLY A 286 -47.74 22.12 -42.15
C GLY A 286 -46.51 22.61 -41.36
N SER A 287 -46.44 22.26 -40.07
CA SER A 287 -45.39 22.75 -39.17
C SER A 287 -43.97 22.29 -39.53
N CYS A 288 -43.82 21.34 -40.45
CA CYS A 288 -42.54 20.86 -40.97
C CYS A 288 -42.73 20.34 -42.40
N LEU A 289 -41.74 20.55 -43.29
CA LEU A 289 -41.63 19.90 -44.61
C LEU A 289 -40.32 19.12 -44.69
N MET A 290 -40.33 17.85 -45.12
CA MET A 290 -39.13 17.01 -45.20
C MET A 290 -39.05 16.22 -46.50
N LEU A 291 -37.88 16.19 -47.12
CA LEU A 291 -37.56 15.26 -48.20
C LEU A 291 -36.95 13.99 -47.61
N ASN A 292 -37.56 12.83 -47.89
CA ASN A 292 -37.00 11.55 -47.49
C ASN A 292 -36.36 10.86 -48.69
N ILE A 293 -35.02 10.87 -48.73
CA ILE A 293 -34.25 10.26 -49.82
C ILE A 293 -34.00 8.79 -49.46
N TYR A 294 -34.41 7.87 -50.34
CA TYR A 294 -34.24 6.42 -50.15
C TYR A 294 -33.61 5.72 -51.37
#